data_AF-A0A4Q3XYV6-F1
#
_entry.id   AF-A0A4Q3XYV6-F1
#
_cell.length_a   1.000
_cell.length_b   1.000
_cell.length_c   1.000
_cell.angle_alpha   90.00
_cell.angle_beta   90.00
_cell.angle_gamma   90.00
#
_symmetry.space_group_name_H-M   'P 1'
#
loop_
_entity.id
_entity.type
_entity.pdbx_description
1 polymer ?
#
loop_
_entity_poly.entity_id
_entity_poly.type
_entity_poly.pdbx_seq_one_letter_code
_entity_poly.pdbx_strand_id
1 'polypeptide(L)'
;MIETWRRERKVRQVLRGLARQRVAIVHRESGIWVIECAMVRNDDVEADLATCLMRGWVEPLRENMPTGTLQFDPAGRAADPRFDRIENHYRLADGGWAALNRAHAWTVFGAVVALASLAATFVVAA
;
A
#
# COMPACT_ATOMS: atom_id res chain seq x y z
N MET A 1 -24.73 -7.68 -2.12
CA MET A 1 -23.53 -8.50 -2.36
C MET A 1 -22.55 -7.87 -3.35
N ILE A 2 -22.94 -7.46 -4.56
CA ILE A 2 -21.98 -6.93 -5.55
C ILE A 2 -21.31 -5.62 -5.09
N GLU A 3 -22.06 -4.74 -4.43
CA GLU A 3 -21.55 -3.47 -3.92
C GLU A 3 -20.51 -3.65 -2.79
N THR A 4 -20.72 -4.62 -1.89
CA THR A 4 -19.78 -4.91 -0.80
C THR A 4 -18.46 -5.43 -1.36
N TRP A 5 -18.51 -6.29 -2.37
CA TRP A 5 -17.34 -6.78 -3.10
C TRP A 5 -16.59 -5.66 -3.83
N ARG A 6 -17.33 -4.74 -4.49
CA ARG A 6 -16.72 -3.60 -5.18
C ARG A 6 -16.01 -2.67 -4.19
N ARG A 7 -16.62 -2.42 -3.03
CA ARG A 7 -16.03 -1.61 -1.95
C ARG A 7 -14.78 -2.26 -1.37
N GLU A 8 -14.81 -3.56 -1.08
CA GLU A 8 -13.61 -4.27 -0.63
C GLU A 8 -12.48 -4.21 -1.65
N ARG A 9 -12.80 -4.29 -2.94
CA ARG A 9 -11.80 -4.20 -4.01
C ARG A 9 -11.13 -2.83 -4.04
N LYS A 10 -11.90 -1.74 -3.89
CA LYS A 10 -11.35 -0.37 -3.77
C LYS A 10 -10.43 -0.25 -2.55
N VAL A 11 -10.87 -0.72 -1.38
CA VAL A 11 -10.05 -0.72 -0.16
C VAL A 11 -8.74 -1.50 -0.34
N ARG A 12 -8.77 -2.67 -0.98
CA ARG A 12 -7.54 -3.43 -1.28
C ARG A 12 -6.63 -2.70 -2.26
N GLN A 13 -7.19 -1.94 -3.21
CA GLN A 13 -6.40 -1.13 -4.14
C GLN A 13 -5.67 -0.01 -3.40
N VAL A 14 -6.33 0.65 -2.44
CA VAL A 14 -5.73 1.66 -1.56
C VAL A 14 -4.62 1.04 -0.70
N LEU A 15 -4.86 -0.10 -0.05
CA LEU A 15 -3.83 -0.81 0.73
C LEU A 15 -2.62 -1.20 -0.14
N ARG A 16 -2.83 -1.64 -1.38
CA ARG A 16 -1.74 -1.92 -2.33
C ARG A 16 -0.97 -0.68 -2.72
N GLY A 17 -1.65 0.46 -2.89
CA GLY A 17 -1.02 1.74 -3.15
C GLY A 17 -0.10 2.14 -2.00
N LEU A 18 -0.62 2.10 -0.77
CA LEU A 18 0.15 2.39 0.45
C LEU A 18 1.32 1.41 0.65
N ALA A 19 1.12 0.11 0.41
CA ALA A 19 2.19 -0.88 0.52
C ALA A 19 3.34 -0.66 -0.48
N ARG A 20 3.07 0.05 -1.58
CA ARG A 20 4.09 0.42 -2.58
C ARG A 20 4.73 1.77 -2.30
N GLN A 21 4.20 2.58 -1.38
CA GLN A 21 4.86 3.81 -0.96
C GLN A 21 6.16 3.47 -0.25
N ARG A 22 7.24 4.13 -0.65
CA ARG A 22 8.55 3.95 -0.03
C ARG A 22 9.14 5.32 0.22
N VAL A 23 9.64 5.55 1.42
CA VAL A 23 10.46 6.73 1.70
C VAL A 23 11.81 6.46 1.04
N ALA A 24 12.06 7.14 -0.07
CA ALA A 24 13.24 6.90 -0.91
C ALA A 24 14.47 7.58 -0.31
N ILE A 25 14.34 8.86 0.02
CA ILE A 25 15.42 9.70 0.53
C ILE A 25 14.85 10.69 1.55
N VAL A 26 15.57 10.86 2.66
CA VAL A 26 15.42 12.03 3.52
C VAL A 26 16.54 12.99 3.14
N HIS A 27 16.20 14.13 2.54
CA HIS A 27 17.20 15.12 2.13
C HIS A 27 17.84 15.73 3.38
N ARG A 28 19.10 15.40 3.66
CA ARG A 28 19.75 15.66 4.96
C ARG A 28 19.87 17.16 5.28
N GLU A 29 20.02 18.02 4.27
CA GLU A 29 20.21 19.46 4.47
C GLU A 29 18.91 20.25 4.61
N SER A 30 17.82 19.77 4.02
CA SER A 30 16.51 20.45 4.03
C SER A 30 15.46 19.74 4.88
N GLY A 31 15.75 18.53 5.38
CA GLY A 31 14.82 17.71 6.16
C GLY A 31 13.61 17.19 5.39
N ILE A 32 13.61 17.33 4.05
CA ILE A 32 12.46 16.99 3.20
C ILE A 32 12.42 15.48 2.94
N TRP A 33 11.24 14.89 3.09
CA TRP A 33 11.01 13.46 2.84
C TRP A 33 10.55 13.27 1.40
N VAL A 34 11.31 12.50 0.63
CA VAL A 34 10.94 12.12 -0.73
C VAL A 34 10.26 10.75 -0.68
N ILE A 35 8.97 10.73 -1.01
CA ILE A 35 8.15 9.52 -1.04
C ILE A 35 8.01 9.06 -2.49
N GLU A 36 8.55 7.89 -2.80
CA GLU A 36 8.34 7.21 -4.07
C GLU A 36 6.98 6.52 -4.10
N CYS A 37 6.40 6.44 -5.31
CA CYS A 37 5.09 5.84 -5.54
C CYS A 37 4.00 6.41 -4.61
N ALA A 38 4.10 7.71 -4.29
CA ALA A 38 3.09 8.39 -3.51
C ALA A 38 1.71 8.21 -4.16
N MET A 39 0.75 7.73 -3.38
CA MET A 39 -0.60 7.51 -3.87
C MET A 39 -1.30 8.85 -4.04
N VAL A 40 -1.93 9.06 -5.20
CA VAL A 40 -2.75 10.24 -5.45
C VAL A 40 -3.96 10.23 -4.52
N ARG A 41 -4.13 11.29 -3.74
CA ARG A 41 -5.27 11.49 -2.83
C ARG A 41 -6.43 12.11 -3.59
N ASN A 42 -7.62 11.55 -3.41
CA ASN A 42 -8.90 12.10 -3.85
C ASN A 42 -9.96 11.75 -2.79
N ASP A 43 -11.15 12.35 -2.88
CA ASP A 43 -12.19 12.17 -1.85
C ASP A 43 -12.60 10.70 -1.65
N ASP A 44 -12.65 9.92 -2.73
CA ASP A 44 -12.92 8.48 -2.71
C ASP A 44 -11.84 7.72 -1.91
N VAL A 45 -10.56 8.02 -2.17
CA VAL A 45 -9.39 7.41 -1.54
C VAL A 45 -9.31 7.81 -0.07
N GLU A 46 -9.63 9.06 0.27
CA GLU A 46 -9.71 9.52 1.66
C GLU A 46 -10.74 8.73 2.47
N ALA A 47 -11.94 8.51 1.92
CA ALA A 47 -12.97 7.71 2.59
C ALA A 47 -12.54 6.24 2.80
N ASP A 48 -11.86 5.66 1.82
CA ASP A 48 -11.30 4.31 1.92
C ASP A 48 -10.14 4.23 2.93
N LEU A 49 -9.31 5.28 3.03
CA LEU A 49 -8.25 5.39 4.03
C LEU A 49 -8.80 5.55 5.44
N ALA A 50 -9.82 6.37 5.64
CA ALA A 50 -10.52 6.49 6.92
C ALA A 50 -11.08 5.14 7.35
N THR A 51 -11.63 4.37 6.40
CA THR A 51 -12.09 2.99 6.66
C THR A 51 -10.92 2.08 7.05
N CYS A 52 -9.77 2.17 6.37
CA CYS A 52 -8.57 1.41 6.73
C CYS A 52 -8.06 1.77 8.13
N LEU A 53 -8.11 3.06 8.49
CA LEU A 53 -7.66 3.59 9.78
C LEU A 53 -8.54 3.04 10.91
N MET A 54 -9.86 3.12 10.76
CA MET A 54 -10.81 2.55 11.72
C MET A 54 -10.66 1.04 11.92
N ARG A 55 -10.15 0.32 10.90
CA ARG A 55 -9.89 -1.13 10.97
C ARG A 55 -8.52 -1.47 11.54
N GLY A 56 -7.67 -0.49 11.85
CA GLY A 56 -6.30 -0.71 12.29
C GLY A 56 -5.40 -1.31 11.20
N TRP A 57 -5.72 -1.07 9.93
CA TRP A 57 -4.92 -1.54 8.79
C TRP A 57 -3.81 -0.56 8.40
N VAL A 58 -3.96 0.70 8.79
CA VAL A 58 -3.01 1.79 8.55
C VAL A 58 -2.84 2.59 9.83
N GLU A 59 -1.67 3.19 9.98
CA GLU A 59 -1.32 4.06 11.11
C GLU A 59 -0.82 5.41 10.58
N PRO A 60 -1.14 6.52 11.27
CA PRO A 60 -0.58 7.82 10.91
C PRO A 60 0.94 7.79 11.17
N LEU A 61 1.71 8.09 10.13
CA LEU A 61 3.17 8.24 10.22
C LEU A 61 3.53 9.67 10.62
N ARG A 62 2.92 10.65 9.93
CA ARG A 62 3.05 12.08 10.21
C ARG A 62 1.76 12.78 9.81
N GLU A 63 1.31 13.68 10.65
CA GLU A 63 0.12 14.49 10.41
C GLU A 63 0.50 15.89 9.92
N ASN A 64 -0.36 16.49 9.11
CA ASN A 64 -0.27 17.88 8.66
C ASN A 64 1.07 18.27 8.03
N MET A 65 1.64 17.39 7.20
CA MET A 65 2.91 17.68 6.54
C MET A 65 2.68 18.46 5.24
N PRO A 66 3.46 19.54 5.00
CA PRO A 66 3.48 20.19 3.70
C PRO A 66 3.94 19.17 2.66
N THR A 67 3.10 18.95 1.66
CA THR A 67 3.28 17.95 0.61
C THR A 67 3.21 18.65 -0.74
N GLY A 68 3.96 18.14 -1.70
CA GLY A 68 4.10 18.74 -3.02
C GLY A 68 4.58 17.72 -4.02
N THR A 69 4.40 18.03 -5.30
CA THR A 69 4.90 17.18 -6.38
C THR A 69 6.29 17.66 -6.79
N LEU A 70 7.26 16.76 -6.85
CA LEU A 70 8.57 17.06 -7.41
C LEU A 70 8.43 17.32 -8.91
N GLN A 71 8.77 18.54 -9.33
CA GLN A 71 8.89 18.89 -10.74
C GLN A 71 10.35 18.70 -11.16
N PHE A 72 10.55 18.07 -12.31
CA PHE A 72 11.87 17.93 -12.92
C PHE A 72 11.96 18.90 -14.08
N ASP A 73 13.04 19.68 -14.11
CA ASP A 73 13.39 20.52 -15.26
C ASP A 73 13.75 19.63 -16.47
N PRO A 74 13.60 20.07 -17.74
CA PRO A 74 14.12 19.40 -18.93
C PRO A 74 15.57 18.87 -18.84
N ALA A 75 16.41 19.44 -17.96
CA ALA A 75 17.76 18.94 -17.67
C ALA A 75 17.81 17.76 -16.66
N GLY A 76 16.67 17.25 -16.19
CA GLY A 76 16.56 16.15 -15.24
C GLY A 76 16.89 16.52 -13.78
N ARG A 77 17.07 17.81 -13.48
CA ARG A 77 17.29 18.29 -12.11
C ARG A 77 15.96 18.50 -11.40
N ALA A 78 15.88 18.07 -10.16
CA ALA A 78 14.74 18.38 -9.31
C ALA A 78 14.70 19.89 -9.07
N ALA A 79 13.62 20.54 -9.50
CA ALA A 79 13.37 21.93 -9.16
C ALA A 79 13.05 22.04 -7.66
N ASP A 80 13.13 23.25 -7.13
CA ASP A 80 12.82 23.50 -5.72
C ASP A 80 11.41 22.99 -5.39
N PRO A 81 11.23 22.22 -4.30
CA PRO A 81 9.97 21.54 -4.03
C PRO A 81 8.88 22.56 -3.69
N ARG A 82 7.86 22.64 -4.56
CA ARG A 82 6.68 23.44 -4.30
C ARG A 82 5.66 22.62 -3.50
N PHE A 83 5.54 22.93 -2.23
CA PHE A 83 4.48 22.39 -1.37
C PHE A 83 3.17 23.13 -1.67
N ASP A 84 2.18 22.40 -2.18
CA ASP A 84 0.88 22.92 -2.61
C ASP A 84 -0.27 22.51 -1.68
N ARG A 85 -0.03 21.52 -0.80
CA ARG A 85 -1.06 20.92 0.04
C ARG A 85 -0.52 20.52 1.41
N ILE A 86 -1.42 20.36 2.37
CA ILE A 86 -1.13 19.80 3.69
C ILE A 86 -1.86 18.46 3.77
N GLU A 87 -1.11 17.38 3.99
CA GLU A 87 -1.66 16.02 3.98
C GLU A 87 -1.13 15.20 5.17
N ASN A 88 -1.93 14.22 5.57
CA ASN A 88 -1.54 13.20 6.53
C ASN A 88 -0.91 12.03 5.78
N HIS A 89 0.29 11.64 6.20
CA HIS A 89 1.00 10.48 5.68
C HIS A 89 0.74 9.28 6.56
N TYR A 90 0.40 8.16 5.94
CA TYR A 90 0.06 6.91 6.63
C TYR A 90 1.06 5.83 6.25
N ARG A 91 1.33 4.94 7.19
CA ARG A 91 2.06 3.69 6.94
C ARG A 91 1.11 2.50 7.06
N LEU A 92 1.46 1.40 6.40
CA LEU A 92 0.74 0.15 6.59
C LEU A 92 1.08 -0.44 7.96
N ALA A 93 0.07 -0.80 8.74
CA ALA A 93 0.24 -1.52 10.00
C ALA A 93 0.38 -3.03 9.74
N ASP A 94 0.79 -3.80 10.76
CA ASP A 94 0.87 -5.27 10.66
C ASP A 94 -0.49 -5.90 10.29
N GLY A 95 -1.58 -5.34 10.83
CA GLY A 95 -2.94 -5.74 10.46
C GLY A 95 -3.27 -5.51 8.99
N GLY A 96 -2.74 -4.44 8.39
CA GLY A 96 -2.89 -4.14 6.96
C GLY A 96 -2.10 -5.09 6.08
N TRP A 97 -0.88 -5.46 6.51
CA TRP A 97 -0.08 -6.49 5.84
C TRP A 97 -0.78 -7.85 5.83
N ALA A 98 -1.33 -8.27 6.96
CA ALA A 98 -2.10 -9.50 7.07
C ALA A 98 -3.35 -9.47 6.17
N ALA A 99 -4.08 -8.35 6.14
CA ALA A 99 -5.25 -8.17 5.29
C ALA A 99 -4.91 -8.25 3.80
N LEU A 100 -3.77 -7.68 3.40
CA LEU A 100 -3.31 -7.69 2.01
C LEU A 100 -2.86 -9.08 1.55
N ASN A 101 -2.16 -9.83 2.40
CA ASN A 101 -1.56 -11.11 2.03
C ASN A 101 -2.45 -12.33 2.32
N ARG A 102 -3.62 -12.14 2.94
CA ARG A 102 -4.57 -13.23 3.27
C ARG A 102 -4.97 -14.06 2.04
N ALA A 103 -5.13 -13.43 0.86
CA ALA A 103 -5.46 -14.15 -0.36
C ALA A 103 -4.29 -15.04 -0.84
N HIS A 104 -3.05 -14.56 -0.72
CA HIS A 104 -1.86 -15.32 -1.09
C HIS A 104 -1.67 -16.53 -0.17
N ALA A 105 -1.96 -16.38 1.13
CA ALA A 105 -1.90 -17.48 2.09
C ALA A 105 -2.84 -18.65 1.70
N TRP A 106 -4.07 -18.35 1.26
CA TRP A 106 -5.00 -19.38 0.76
C TRP A 106 -4.51 -20.05 -0.53
N THR A 107 -3.91 -19.29 -1.44
CA THR A 107 -3.33 -19.84 -2.67
C THR A 107 -2.15 -20.77 -2.38
N VAL A 108 -1.23 -20.36 -1.51
CA VAL A 108 -0.08 -21.18 -1.10
C VAL A 108 -0.56 -22.44 -0.38
N PHE A 109 -1.53 -22.32 0.53
CA PHE A 109 -2.11 -23.48 1.20
C PHE A 109 -2.72 -24.47 0.20
N GLY A 110 -3.51 -23.99 -0.77
CA GLY A 110 -4.07 -24.83 -1.82
C GLY A 110 -2.98 -25.53 -2.66
N ALA A 111 -1.90 -24.84 -3.00
CA ALA A 111 -0.77 -25.42 -3.72
C ALA A 111 -0.06 -26.52 -2.91
N VAL A 112 0.13 -26.31 -1.61
CA VAL A 112 0.71 -27.34 -0.71
C VAL A 112 -0.19 -28.56 -0.63
N VAL A 113 -1.50 -28.38 -0.46
CA VAL A 113 -2.47 -29.49 -0.41
C VAL A 113 -2.47 -30.27 -1.74
N ALA A 114 -2.41 -29.57 -2.87
CA ALA A 114 -2.34 -30.20 -4.20
C ALA A 114 -1.07 -31.04 -4.38
N LEU A 115 0.10 -30.49 -4.01
CA LEU A 115 1.37 -31.21 -4.08
C LEU A 115 1.40 -32.42 -3.15
N ALA A 116 0.89 -32.29 -1.92
CA ALA A 116 0.78 -33.40 -0.97
C ALA A 116 -0.12 -34.51 -1.50
N SER A 117 -1.26 -34.15 -2.12
CA SER A 117 -2.20 -35.11 -2.72
C SER A 117 -1.58 -35.85 -3.91
N LEU A 118 -0.82 -35.13 -4.75
CA LEU A 118 -0.09 -35.71 -5.86
C LEU A 118 0.98 -36.70 -5.37
N ALA A 119 1.78 -36.30 -4.38
CA ALA A 119 2.80 -37.17 -3.79
C ALA A 119 2.20 -38.43 -3.15
N ALA A 120 1.09 -38.30 -2.41
CA ALA A 120 0.38 -39.43 -1.83
C ALA A 120 -0.10 -40.42 -2.91
N THR A 121 -0.58 -39.92 -4.05
CA THR A 121 -1.00 -40.75 -5.18
C THR A 121 0.19 -41.54 -5.75
N PHE A 122 1.36 -40.92 -5.91
CA PHE A 122 2.56 -41.61 -6.37
C PHE A 122 3.08 -42.66 -5.39
N VAL A 123 2.98 -42.41 -4.08
CA VAL A 123 3.38 -43.38 -3.04
C VAL A 123 2.45 -44.59 -3.02
N VAL A 124 1.15 -44.41 -3.24
CA VAL A 124 0.18 -45.51 -3.30
C VAL A 124 0.29 -46.32 -4.59
N ALA A 125 0.77 -45.71 -5.69
CA ALA A 125 0.94 -46.36 -6.98
C ALA A 125 2.27 -47.13 -7.15
N ALA A 126 3.22 -46.97 -6.21
CA ALA A 126 4.51 -47.65 -6.17
C ALA A 126 4.48 -48.86 -5.24
#